data_AF-A0A925N1B2-F1
#
_entry.id   AF-A0A925N1B2-F1
#
_cell.length_a   1.000
_cell.length_b   1.000
_cell.length_c   1.000
_cell.angle_alpha   90.00
_cell.angle_beta   90.00
_cell.angle_gamma   90.00
#
_symmetry.space_group_name_H-M   'P 1'
#
loop_
_entity.id
_entity.type
_entity.pdbx_description
1 polymer ?
#
loop_
_entity_poly.entity_id
_entity_poly.type
_entity_poly.pdbx_seq_one_letter_code
_entity_poly.pdbx_strand_id
1 'polypeptide(L)' 'EAARTLDEALGAPRVALVLGAEGEGLRHNTAAHCDELARLPISDAIESLNISNAAAIALYAAARGRG' A
#
# COMPACT_ATOMS: atom_id res chain seq x y z
N GLU A 1 3.47 -9.07 -7.57
CA GLU A 1 2.44 -8.35 -6.78
C GLU A 1 2.55 -8.77 -5.31
N ALA A 2 2.22 -7.91 -4.35
CA ALA A 2 2.34 -8.23 -2.92
C ALA A 2 1.29 -9.24 -2.46
N ALA A 3 1.69 -10.25 -1.69
CA ALA A 3 0.79 -11.32 -1.26
C ALA A 3 -0.26 -10.87 -0.22
N ARG A 4 0.11 -9.96 0.69
CA ARG A 4 -0.78 -9.41 1.72
C ARG A 4 -1.50 -8.15 1.28
N THR A 5 -2.69 -7.96 1.84
CA THR A 5 -3.44 -6.70 1.75
C THR A 5 -2.90 -5.67 2.74
N LEU A 6 -3.22 -4.39 2.49
CA LEU A 6 -2.80 -3.31 3.39
C LEU A 6 -3.34 -3.51 4.82
N ASP A 7 -4.60 -3.92 4.96
CA ASP A 7 -5.21 -4.12 6.27
C ASP A 7 -4.51 -5.25 7.07
N GLU A 8 -4.00 -6.29 6.41
CA GLU A 8 -3.23 -7.37 7.06
C GLU A 8 -1.81 -6.94 7.45
N ALA A 9 -1.23 -5.95 6.75
CA ALA A 9 0.13 -5.48 6.99
C ALA A 9 0.21 -4.33 8.02
N LEU A 10 -0.90 -3.62 8.24
CA LEU A 10 -0.99 -2.55 9.22
C LEU A 10 -1.12 -3.13 10.64
N GLY A 11 -0.12 -2.89 11.47
CA GLY A 11 -0.15 -3.31 12.89
C GLY A 11 0.89 -2.66 13.79
N ALA A 12 1.92 -2.02 13.22
CA ALA A 12 2.92 -1.31 13.99
C ALA A 12 2.41 0.06 14.49
N PRO A 13 2.84 0.52 15.69
CA PRO A 13 2.43 1.81 16.24
C PRO A 13 2.92 3.01 15.42
N ARG A 14 4.05 2.86 14.70
CA ARG A 14 4.61 3.87 13.80
C ARG A 14 4.85 3.22 12.45
N VAL A 15 4.23 3.78 11.41
CA VAL A 15 4.27 3.25 10.04
C VAL A 15 4.66 4.38 9.10
N ALA A 16 5.60 4.11 8.20
CA ALA A 16 5.87 4.92 7.02
C ALA A 16 5.22 4.23 5.81
N LEU A 17 4.37 4.96 5.09
CA LEU A 17 3.77 4.46 3.85
C LEU A 17 4.65 4.86 2.68
N VAL A 18 5.13 3.87 1.92
CA VAL A 18 5.91 4.07 0.70
C VAL A 18 5.03 3.65 -0.47
N LEU A 19 4.77 4.57 -1.40
CA LEU A 19 3.91 4.31 -2.54
C LEU A 19 4.71 4.41 -3.85
N GLY A 20 4.36 3.54 -4.80
CA GLY A 20 4.97 3.46 -6.12
C GLY A 20 4.32 4.41 -7.13
N ALA A 21 4.75 4.32 -8.39
CA ALA A 21 4.02 4.96 -9.48
C ALA A 21 2.74 4.18 -9.83
N GLU A 22 1.78 4.85 -10.47
CA GLU A 22 0.66 4.17 -11.11
C GLU A 22 1.16 3.18 -12.18
N GLY A 23 0.54 2.02 -12.31
CA GLY A 23 0.98 0.94 -13.21
C GLY A 23 2.23 0.21 -12.72
N GLU A 24 3.43 0.75 -12.97
CA GLU A 24 4.71 0.09 -12.67
C GLU A 24 4.93 -0.20 -11.17
N GLY A 25 4.23 0.52 -10.29
CA GLY A 25 4.29 0.31 -8.85
C GLY A 25 5.62 0.75 -8.24
N LEU A 26 6.04 0.05 -7.19
CA LEU A 26 7.30 0.34 -6.48
C LEU A 26 8.50 -0.21 -7.25
N ARG A 27 9.55 0.60 -7.36
CA ARG A 27 10.83 0.14 -7.89
C ARG A 27 11.36 -0.99 -7.01
N HIS A 28 11.95 -2.01 -7.64
CA HIS A 28 12.45 -3.20 -6.95
C HIS A 28 13.37 -2.89 -5.76
N ASN A 29 14.34 -1.97 -5.94
CA ASN A 29 15.24 -1.57 -4.85
C ASN A 29 14.50 -0.89 -3.69
N THR A 30 13.50 -0.06 -3.98
CA THR A 30 12.66 0.56 -2.95
C THR A 30 11.88 -0.48 -2.18
N ALA A 31 11.27 -1.44 -2.88
CA ALA A 31 10.53 -2.53 -2.27
C ALA A 31 11.42 -3.43 -1.38
N ALA A 32 12.67 -3.66 -1.77
CA ALA A 32 13.64 -4.44 -1.00
C ALA A 32 14.05 -3.79 0.34
N HIS A 33 13.83 -2.48 0.49
CA HIS A 33 14.08 -1.74 1.73
C HIS A 33 12.84 -1.56 2.61
N CYS A 34 11.66 -1.97 2.14
CA CYS A 34 10.45 -1.93 2.95
C CYS A 34 10.41 -3.16 3.87
N ASP A 35 10.04 -2.95 5.14
CA ASP A 35 9.85 -4.04 6.09
C ASP A 35 8.72 -4.98 5.63
N GLU A 36 7.66 -4.40 5.06
CA GLU A 36 6.49 -5.11 4.58
C GLU A 36 6.07 -4.60 3.20
N LEU A 37 5.63 -5.52 2.33
CA LEU A 37 4.98 -5.20 1.06
C LEU A 37 3.50 -5.60 1.13
N ALA A 38 2.63 -4.69 0.71
CA ALA A 38 1.19 -4.87 0.74
C ALA A 38 0.50 -4.25 -0.48
N ARG A 39 -0.71 -4.69 -0.79
CA ARG A 39 -1.55 -4.14 -1.86
C ARG A 39 -2.91 -3.67 -1.34
N LEU A 40 -3.54 -2.74 -2.06
CA LEU A 40 -4.97 -2.50 -1.91
C LEU A 40 -5.73 -3.54 -2.73
N PRO A 41 -6.78 -4.18 -2.19
CA PRO A 41 -7.63 -5.04 -2.99
C PRO A 41 -8.39 -4.19 -4.03
N ILE A 42 -8.17 -4.49 -5.30
CA ILE A 42 -8.83 -3.85 -6.44
C ILE A 42 -9.50 -4.93 -7.29
N SER A 43 -10.46 -4.57 -8.14
CA SER A 43 -11.04 -5.52 -9.08
C SER A 43 -10.12 -5.72 -10.28
N ASP A 44 -10.15 -6.91 -10.87
CA ASP A 44 -9.38 -7.25 -12.08
C ASP A 44 -9.78 -6.43 -13.32
N ALA A 45 -10.84 -5.61 -13.22
CA ALA A 45 -11.27 -4.70 -14.28
C ALA A 45 -10.36 -3.48 -14.43
N ILE A 46 -9.50 -3.20 -13.44
CA ILE A 46 -8.53 -2.11 -13.48
C ILE A 46 -7.14 -2.64 -13.11
N GLU A 47 -6.12 -2.18 -13.83
CA GLU A 47 -4.73 -2.62 -13.61
C GLU A 47 -4.13 -1.97 -12.35
N SER A 48 -4.46 -0.71 -12.08
CA SER A 48 -3.98 0.00 -10.90
C SER A 48 -4.90 1.15 -10.51
N LEU A 49 -4.75 1.65 -9.29
CA LEU A 49 -5.41 2.87 -8.84
C LEU A 49 -4.55 4.08 -9.09
N ASN A 50 -5.21 5.20 -9.34
CA ASN A 50 -4.56 6.50 -9.25
C ASN A 50 -3.82 6.64 -7.91
N ILE A 51 -2.57 7.12 -7.99
CA ILE A 51 -1.69 7.16 -6.83
C ILE A 51 -2.23 8.01 -5.68
N SER A 52 -2.96 9.09 -5.98
CA SER A 52 -3.56 9.95 -4.96
C SER A 52 -4.71 9.24 -4.22
N ASN A 53 -5.52 8.47 -4.95
CA ASN A 53 -6.59 7.66 -4.36
C ASN A 53 -6.02 6.54 -3.48
N ALA A 54 -4.98 5.85 -3.96
CA ALA A 54 -4.29 4.82 -3.19
C ALA A 54 -3.69 5.38 -1.89
N ALA A 55 -3.05 6.56 -1.96
CA ALA A 55 -2.51 7.24 -0.78
C ALA A 55 -3.61 7.64 0.22
N ALA A 56 -4.72 8.20 -0.26
CA ALA A 56 -5.85 8.58 0.59
C ALA A 56 -6.43 7.38 1.34
N ILE A 57 -6.67 6.26 0.65
CA ILE A 57 -7.17 5.02 1.25
C ILE A 57 -6.15 4.48 2.27
N ALA A 58 -4.86 4.46 1.92
CA ALA A 58 -3.83 3.92 2.80
C ALA A 58 -3.67 4.72 4.09
N LEU A 59 -3.72 6.06 3.98
CA LEU A 59 -3.69 6.96 5.14
C LEU A 59 -4.93 6.77 6.02
N TYR A 60 -6.12 6.64 5.41
CA TYR A 60 -7.36 6.40 6.14
C TYR A 60 -7.31 5.06 6.91
N ALA A 61 -6.86 3.98 6.27
CA ALA A 61 -6.71 2.67 6.93
C ALA A 61 -5.73 2.73 8.09
N ALA A 62 -4.56 3.36 7.89
CA ALA A 62 -3.55 3.53 8.94
C ALA A 62 -4.03 4.41 10.11
N ALA A 63 -4.88 5.40 9.85
CA ALA A 63 -5.49 6.22 10.89
C ALA A 63 -6.56 5.44 11.67
N ARG A 64 -7.39 4.66 10.97
CA ARG A 64 -8.47 3.86 11.56
C ARG A 64 -7.96 2.76 12.49
N GLY A 65 -6.86 2.08 12.12
CA GLY A 65 -6.26 1.03 12.96
C GLY A 65 -5.54 1.52 14.22
N ARG A 66 -5.50 2.86 14.44
CA ARG A 66 -4.89 3.50 15.61
C ARG A 66 -5.90 4.09 16.60
N GLY A 67 -7.20 3.95 16.32
CA GLY A 67 -8.29 4.27 17.25
C GLY A 67 -8.79 3.01 17.94
#